data_AF-A0A1Q3HXD7-F1
#
_entry.id   AF-A0A1Q3HXD7-F1
#
_cell.length_a   1.000
_cell.length_b   1.000
_cell.length_c   1.000
_cell.angle_alpha   90.00
_cell.angle_beta   90.00
_cell.angle_gamma   90.00
#
_symmetry.space_group_name_H-M   'P 1'
#
loop_
_entity.id
_entity.type
_entity.pdbx_description
1 polymer ?
#
loop_
_entity_poly.entity_id
_entity_poly.type
_entity_poly.pdbx_seq_one_letter_code
_entity_poly.pdbx_strand_id
1 'polypeptide(L)'
;MTRALLVRVFLLGTMALLLEGCATVSGGSIPPSAFEFHDIVPEQGPEAGGWKVAQVNILLSRISRRRPLQAWCDVEVGVPRITGKRPISTETAQRRSAESANGAARMVLLGNETVSAMACKQFRDEMRLLLREYIGGVRVTKFMTPGLEPKSFPDD
;
A
#
# COMPACT_ATOMS: atom_id res chain seq x y z
N MET A 1 -45.16 33.44 26.64
CA MET A 1 -44.84 31.99 26.56
C MET A 1 -44.20 31.60 25.22
N THR A 2 -43.35 32.45 24.62
CA THR A 2 -42.84 32.26 23.25
C THR A 2 -41.31 32.21 23.13
N ARG A 3 -40.56 32.47 24.22
CA ARG A 3 -39.09 32.45 24.22
C ARG A 3 -38.48 31.08 24.55
N ALA A 4 -39.21 30.21 25.25
CA ALA A 4 -38.68 28.92 25.71
C ALA A 4 -38.66 27.83 24.63
N LEU A 5 -39.48 27.95 23.57
CA LEU A 5 -39.54 26.95 22.49
C LEU A 5 -38.41 27.12 21.47
N LEU A 6 -37.96 28.35 21.21
CA LEU A 6 -36.91 28.64 20.22
C LEU A 6 -35.54 28.08 20.62
N VAL A 7 -35.23 28.06 21.92
CA VAL A 7 -33.95 27.55 22.43
C VAL A 7 -33.87 26.02 22.35
N ARG A 8 -34.99 25.32 22.54
CA ARG A 8 -35.02 23.84 22.46
C ARG A 8 -34.90 23.31 21.03
N VAL A 9 -35.43 24.01 20.04
CA VAL A 9 -35.30 23.62 18.62
C VAL A 9 -33.86 23.86 18.12
N PHE A 10 -33.17 24.89 18.62
CA PHE A 10 -31.78 25.16 18.24
C PHE A 10 -30.77 24.17 18.84
N LEU A 11 -31.05 23.61 20.02
CA LEU A 11 -30.20 22.61 20.67
C LEU A 11 -30.37 21.18 20.09
N LEU A 12 -31.51 20.87 19.47
CA LEU A 12 -31.74 19.59 18.80
C LEU A 12 -31.25 19.58 17.33
N GLY A 13 -31.07 20.76 16.71
CA GLY A 13 -30.59 20.88 15.33
C GLY A 13 -29.07 20.76 15.16
N THR A 14 -28.28 20.98 16.20
CA THR A 14 -26.81 20.99 16.10
C THR A 14 -26.15 19.64 16.36
N MET A 15 -26.87 18.65 16.91
CA MET A 15 -26.32 17.33 17.23
C MET A 15 -26.32 16.33 16.06
N ALA A 16 -26.87 16.70 14.90
CA ALA A 16 -27.01 15.81 13.74
C ALA A 16 -25.88 15.94 12.69
N LEU A 17 -24.93 16.88 12.87
CA LEU A 17 -23.94 17.23 11.83
C LEU A 17 -22.52 16.67 12.06
N LEU A 18 -22.26 15.89 13.11
CA LEU A 18 -20.93 15.33 13.41
C LEU A 18 -20.72 13.89 12.91
N LEU A 19 -21.46 13.47 11.88
CA LEU A 19 -21.31 12.17 11.22
C LEU A 19 -20.56 12.28 9.88
N GLU A 20 -19.62 13.22 9.79
CA GLU A 20 -18.57 13.15 8.78
C GLU A 20 -17.63 12.01 9.16
N GLY A 21 -17.80 10.89 8.45
CA GLY A 21 -17.07 9.66 8.71
C GLY A 21 -15.57 9.91 8.75
N CYS A 22 -14.96 9.61 9.89
CA CYS A 22 -13.55 9.29 9.93
C CYS A 22 -13.34 8.15 8.93
N ALA A 23 -12.68 8.47 7.81
CA ALA A 23 -12.12 7.45 6.92
C ALA A 23 -10.98 6.79 7.70
N THR A 24 -11.32 5.85 8.56
CA THR A 24 -10.36 4.98 9.22
C THR A 24 -9.74 4.09 8.15
N VAL A 25 -8.47 4.32 7.84
CA VAL A 25 -7.65 3.37 7.08
C VAL A 25 -7.44 2.18 8.00
N SER A 26 -8.31 1.17 7.89
CA SER A 26 -8.37 0.04 8.83
C SER A 26 -7.28 -1.02 8.58
N GLY A 27 -6.16 -0.65 7.94
CA GLY A 27 -5.09 -1.58 7.57
C GLY A 27 -3.80 -1.44 8.39
N GLY A 28 -3.63 -0.38 9.19
CA GLY A 28 -2.34 -0.10 9.83
C GLY A 28 -1.24 0.27 8.83
N SER A 29 -0.03 0.53 9.34
CA SER A 29 1.15 0.81 8.51
C SER A 29 1.80 -0.51 8.11
N ILE A 30 1.98 -0.74 6.81
CA ILE A 30 2.65 -1.92 6.27
C ILE A 30 4.09 -1.94 6.80
N PRO A 31 4.52 -2.95 7.58
CA PRO A 31 5.86 -2.97 8.16
C PRO A 31 6.90 -3.42 7.12
N PRO A 32 8.18 -3.04 7.28
CA PRO A 32 9.27 -3.55 6.44
C PRO A 32 9.35 -5.08 6.38
N SER A 33 9.00 -5.77 7.47
CA SER A 33 9.01 -7.23 7.57
C SER A 33 7.96 -7.92 6.68
N ALA A 34 6.94 -7.21 6.19
CA ALA A 34 6.00 -7.75 5.22
C ALA A 34 6.67 -8.08 3.88
N PHE A 35 7.79 -7.43 3.56
CA PHE A 35 8.54 -7.64 2.32
C PHE A 35 9.71 -8.62 2.55
N GLU A 36 9.45 -9.91 2.54
CA GLU A 36 10.53 -10.92 2.64
C GLU A 36 11.21 -11.10 1.27
N PHE A 37 12.44 -10.61 1.12
CA PHE A 37 13.18 -10.66 -0.16
C PHE A 37 14.01 -11.94 -0.27
N HIS A 38 13.85 -12.64 -1.39
CA HIS A 38 14.62 -13.82 -1.78
C HIS A 38 15.45 -13.53 -3.03
N ASP A 39 16.70 -13.96 -3.07
CA ASP A 39 17.54 -13.86 -4.27
C ASP A 39 17.05 -14.86 -5.32
N ILE A 40 16.74 -14.38 -6.53
CA ILE A 40 16.16 -15.19 -7.63
C ILE A 40 17.05 -15.27 -8.87
N VAL A 41 18.00 -14.35 -9.04
CA VAL A 41 19.07 -14.47 -10.02
C VAL A 41 20.40 -14.50 -9.27
N PRO A 42 21.16 -15.60 -9.32
CA PRO A 42 22.42 -15.73 -8.61
C PRO A 42 23.47 -14.72 -9.10
N GLU A 43 24.43 -14.42 -8.22
CA GLU A 43 25.51 -13.44 -8.44
C GLU A 43 26.44 -13.81 -9.60
N GLN A 44 26.47 -15.09 -9.98
CA GLN A 44 27.35 -15.64 -11.01
C GLN A 44 26.48 -16.27 -12.11
N GLY A 45 26.61 -15.74 -13.34
CA GLY A 45 25.88 -16.21 -14.53
C GLY A 45 25.90 -15.19 -15.68
N PRO A 46 25.57 -15.59 -16.92
CA PRO A 46 25.61 -14.71 -18.09
C PRO A 46 24.61 -13.53 -18.04
N GLU A 47 23.63 -13.58 -17.13
CA GLU A 47 22.65 -12.51 -16.87
C GLU A 47 22.95 -11.70 -15.59
N ALA A 48 24.18 -11.75 -15.08
CA ALA A 48 24.58 -11.24 -13.75
C ALA A 48 24.45 -9.72 -13.58
N GLY A 49 23.21 -9.28 -13.33
CA GLY A 49 22.90 -8.05 -12.58
C GLY A 49 22.38 -8.34 -11.17
N GLY A 50 21.94 -9.59 -10.91
CA GLY A 50 21.40 -10.09 -9.63
C GLY A 50 20.10 -9.40 -9.21
N TRP A 51 19.07 -10.18 -8.86
CA TRP A 51 17.78 -9.64 -8.41
C TRP A 51 17.30 -10.35 -7.18
N LYS A 52 16.63 -9.59 -6.31
CA LYS A 52 15.87 -10.11 -5.18
C LYS A 52 14.40 -9.72 -5.32
N VAL A 53 13.51 -10.62 -4.93
CA VAL A 53 12.06 -10.42 -5.03
C VAL A 53 11.37 -10.70 -3.71
N ALA A 54 10.38 -9.88 -3.40
CA ALA A 54 9.41 -10.13 -2.33
C ALA A 54 7.99 -10.17 -2.92
N GLN A 55 7.15 -11.07 -2.41
CA GLN A 55 5.73 -11.19 -2.76
C GLN A 55 4.86 -10.94 -1.53
N VAL A 56 3.89 -10.02 -1.65
CA VAL A 56 2.98 -9.63 -0.56
C VAL A 56 1.57 -9.45 -1.09
N ASN A 57 0.58 -10.00 -0.38
CA ASN A 57 -0.84 -9.70 -0.54
C ASN A 57 -1.23 -8.59 0.44
N ILE A 58 -1.68 -7.45 -0.07
CA ILE A 58 -1.99 -6.27 0.75
C ILE A 58 -3.49 -5.98 0.68
N LEU A 59 -4.14 -5.89 1.83
CA LEU A 59 -5.51 -5.43 1.94
C LEU A 59 -5.58 -3.90 1.93
N LEU A 60 -6.18 -3.35 0.88
CA LEU A 60 -6.60 -1.95 0.85
C LEU A 60 -8.05 -1.88 1.33
N SER A 61 -8.26 -1.22 2.47
CA SER A 61 -9.58 -1.05 3.07
C SER A 61 -9.88 0.42 3.35
N ARG A 62 -11.05 0.87 2.87
CA ARG A 62 -11.62 2.18 3.16
C ARG A 62 -13.02 2.03 3.69
N ILE A 63 -13.21 2.36 4.96
CA ILE A 63 -14.51 2.43 5.59
C ILE A 63 -15.15 3.77 5.23
N SER A 64 -16.03 3.78 4.23
CA SER A 64 -16.75 4.97 3.79
C SER A 64 -18.15 4.61 3.32
N ARG A 65 -19.15 5.40 3.74
CA ARG A 65 -20.54 5.25 3.30
C ARG A 65 -20.76 5.60 1.82
N ARG A 66 -19.93 6.49 1.26
CA ARG A 66 -20.08 6.98 -0.12
C ARG A 66 -19.20 6.24 -1.11
N ARG A 67 -18.01 5.81 -0.67
CA ARG A 67 -16.99 5.17 -1.51
C ARG A 67 -16.31 4.04 -0.75
N PRO A 68 -17.00 2.95 -0.39
CA PRO A 68 -16.33 1.82 0.25
C PRO A 68 -15.27 1.24 -0.70
N LEU A 69 -14.20 0.69 -0.15
CA LEU A 69 -13.23 -0.08 -0.92
C LEU A 69 -12.70 -1.20 -0.03
N GLN A 70 -12.69 -2.43 -0.57
CA GLN A 70 -11.99 -3.57 0.00
C GLN A 70 -11.34 -4.33 -1.16
N ALA A 71 -10.02 -4.39 -1.16
CA ALA A 71 -9.26 -4.99 -2.26
C ALA A 71 -8.02 -5.68 -1.73
N TRP A 72 -7.93 -6.99 -1.94
CA TRP A 72 -6.69 -7.75 -1.76
C TRP A 72 -5.85 -7.62 -3.02
N CYS A 73 -4.68 -7.01 -2.87
CA CYS A 73 -3.79 -6.69 -3.97
C CYS A 73 -2.53 -7.55 -3.92
N ASP A 74 -2.32 -8.33 -4.97
CA ASP A 74 -1.11 -9.09 -5.25
C ASP A 74 0.01 -8.16 -5.70
N VAL A 75 1.13 -8.17 -4.98
CA VAL A 75 2.25 -7.24 -5.20
C VAL A 75 3.57 -7.98 -5.14
N GLU A 76 4.26 -8.04 -6.28
CA GLU A 76 5.65 -8.48 -6.35
C GLU A 76 6.56 -7.26 -6.49
N VAL A 77 7.60 -7.19 -5.66
CA VAL A 77 8.62 -6.16 -5.73
C VAL A 77 9.94 -6.78 -6.11
N GLY A 78 10.46 -6.41 -7.29
CA GLY A 78 11.78 -6.83 -7.77
C GLY A 78 12.80 -5.72 -7.61
N VAL A 79 13.83 -5.96 -6.81
CA VAL A 79 14.92 -5.02 -6.52
C VAL A 79 16.23 -5.55 -7.11
N PRO A 80 16.96 -4.73 -7.90
CA PRO A 80 18.29 -5.14 -8.36
C PRO A 80 19.25 -5.20 -7.17
N ARG A 81 20.25 -6.10 -7.21
CA ARG A 81 21.25 -6.19 -6.14
C ARG A 81 22.14 -4.94 -6.07
N ILE A 82 22.31 -4.23 -7.19
CA ILE A 82 23.11 -3.01 -7.29
C ILE A 82 22.27 -1.91 -7.95
N THR A 83 22.32 -0.70 -7.41
CA THR A 83 21.85 0.52 -8.07
C THR A 83 23.02 1.48 -8.27
N GLY A 84 23.31 1.83 -9.52
CA GLY A 84 24.53 2.54 -9.88
C GLY A 84 25.80 1.74 -9.54
N LYS A 85 26.51 2.14 -8.48
CA LYS A 85 27.72 1.44 -7.97
C LYS A 85 27.56 0.93 -6.53
N ARG A 86 26.35 1.02 -5.95
CA ARG A 86 26.12 0.65 -4.54
C ARG A 86 25.23 -0.59 -4.42
N PRO A 87 25.62 -1.58 -3.61
CA PRO A 87 24.76 -2.72 -3.32
C PRO A 87 23.55 -2.29 -2.48
N ILE A 88 22.43 -2.98 -2.66
CA ILE A 88 21.19 -2.76 -1.91
C ILE A 88 21.04 -3.86 -0.86
N SER A 89 21.17 -3.47 0.41
CA SER A 89 20.91 -4.38 1.53
C SER A 89 19.44 -4.79 1.58
N THR A 90 19.17 -6.00 2.07
CA THR A 90 17.79 -6.48 2.23
C THR A 90 16.98 -5.57 3.16
N GLU A 91 17.58 -5.07 4.24
CA GLU A 91 16.96 -4.10 5.14
C GLU A 91 16.55 -2.80 4.41
N THR A 92 17.40 -2.30 3.51
CA THR A 92 17.06 -1.12 2.71
C THR A 92 15.93 -1.41 1.73
N ALA A 93 15.96 -2.57 1.06
CA ALA A 93 14.89 -2.99 0.16
C ALA A 93 13.54 -3.10 0.89
N GLN A 94 13.54 -3.71 2.08
CA GLN A 94 12.39 -3.84 2.96
C GLN A 94 11.82 -2.48 3.37
N ARG A 95 12.67 -1.63 3.96
CA ARG A 95 12.26 -0.31 4.44
C ARG A 95 11.67 0.54 3.32
N ARG A 96 12.36 0.65 2.18
CA ARG A 96 11.90 1.48 1.06
C ARG A 96 10.63 0.94 0.41
N SER A 97 10.49 -0.38 0.33
CA SER A 97 9.26 -1.00 -0.19
C SER A 97 8.07 -0.72 0.72
N ALA A 98 8.23 -0.86 2.04
CA ALA A 98 7.18 -0.54 3.00
C ALA A 98 6.81 0.95 3.00
N GLU A 99 7.79 1.86 2.99
CA GLU A 99 7.53 3.30 2.87
C GLU A 99 6.73 3.64 1.60
N SER A 100 7.14 3.07 0.46
CA SER A 100 6.49 3.29 -0.84
C SER A 100 5.08 2.68 -0.89
N ALA A 101 4.91 1.48 -0.31
CA ALA A 101 3.61 0.82 -0.22
C ALA A 101 2.63 1.60 0.67
N ASN A 102 3.09 2.13 1.81
CA ASN A 102 2.27 3.00 2.66
C ASN A 102 1.88 4.30 1.95
N GLY A 103 2.81 4.93 1.22
CA GLY A 103 2.53 6.10 0.39
C GLY A 103 1.49 5.81 -0.70
N ALA A 104 1.65 4.70 -1.43
CA ALA A 104 0.72 4.25 -2.46
C ALA A 104 -0.67 3.91 -1.91
N ALA A 105 -0.74 3.18 -0.78
CA ALA A 105 -1.99 2.88 -0.10
C ALA A 105 -2.72 4.17 0.27
N ARG A 106 -2.01 5.15 0.86
CA ARG A 106 -2.60 6.45 1.20
C ARG A 106 -3.19 7.15 -0.02
N MET A 107 -2.48 7.17 -1.15
CA MET A 107 -2.97 7.81 -2.39
C MET A 107 -4.23 7.14 -2.94
N VAL A 108 -4.26 5.80 -3.01
CA VAL A 108 -5.43 5.05 -3.48
C VAL A 108 -6.62 5.24 -2.54
N LEU A 109 -6.40 5.15 -1.23
CA LEU A 109 -7.48 5.25 -0.23
C LEU A 109 -8.07 6.67 -0.16
N LEU A 110 -7.26 7.71 -0.35
CA LEU A 110 -7.77 9.09 -0.47
C LEU A 110 -8.44 9.38 -1.82
N GLY A 111 -8.15 8.56 -2.84
CA GLY A 111 -8.71 8.69 -4.18
C GLY A 111 -10.20 8.33 -4.27
N ASN A 112 -10.70 8.27 -5.51
CA ASN A 112 -12.11 7.99 -5.79
C ASN A 112 -12.39 6.56 -6.25
N GLU A 113 -11.35 5.75 -6.44
CA GLU A 113 -11.48 4.40 -6.97
C GLU A 113 -12.29 3.50 -6.04
N THR A 114 -13.26 2.77 -6.59
CA THR A 114 -14.10 1.82 -5.85
C THR A 114 -14.03 0.40 -6.43
N VAL A 115 -13.49 0.23 -7.64
CA VAL A 115 -13.31 -1.06 -8.30
C VAL A 115 -11.99 -1.67 -7.83
N SER A 116 -12.06 -2.82 -7.15
CA SER A 116 -10.89 -3.46 -6.54
C SER A 116 -9.73 -3.70 -7.52
N ALA A 117 -10.03 -4.14 -8.75
CA ALA A 117 -8.99 -4.37 -9.76
C ALA A 117 -8.27 -3.08 -10.18
N MET A 118 -8.99 -1.97 -10.30
CA MET A 118 -8.42 -0.67 -10.62
C MET A 118 -7.63 -0.11 -9.44
N ALA A 119 -8.13 -0.28 -8.22
CA ALA A 119 -7.42 0.11 -7.00
C ALA A 119 -6.08 -0.62 -6.87
N CYS A 120 -6.04 -1.93 -7.10
CA CYS A 120 -4.78 -2.69 -7.06
C CYS A 120 -3.81 -2.33 -8.19
N LYS A 121 -4.33 -2.01 -9.39
CA LYS A 121 -3.48 -1.50 -10.47
C LYS A 121 -2.87 -0.15 -10.08
N GLN A 122 -3.69 0.79 -9.62
CA GLN A 122 -3.22 2.10 -9.19
C GLN A 122 -2.22 1.98 -8.04
N PHE A 123 -2.49 1.13 -7.04
CA PHE A 123 -1.58 0.86 -5.94
C PHE A 123 -0.19 0.46 -6.42
N ARG A 124 -0.10 -0.53 -7.32
CA ARG A 124 1.19 -0.96 -7.88
C ARG A 124 1.87 0.13 -8.69
N ASP A 125 1.11 0.88 -9.48
CA ASP A 125 1.66 1.98 -10.29
C ASP A 125 2.27 3.08 -9.41
N GLU A 126 1.55 3.51 -8.37
CA GLU A 126 2.02 4.51 -7.40
C GLU A 126 3.20 4.00 -6.58
N MET A 127 3.13 2.76 -6.10
CA MET A 127 4.23 2.15 -5.34
C MET A 127 5.50 2.08 -6.18
N ARG A 128 5.38 1.73 -7.47
CA ARG A 128 6.51 1.72 -8.41
C ARG A 128 7.14 3.09 -8.58
N LEU A 129 6.30 4.13 -8.71
CA LEU A 129 6.76 5.50 -8.90
C LEU A 129 7.56 5.96 -7.68
N LEU A 130 6.98 5.83 -6.48
CA LEU A 130 7.64 6.18 -5.22
C LEU A 130 8.94 5.39 -5.01
N LEU A 131 8.92 4.07 -5.23
CA LEU A 131 10.07 3.23 -4.95
C LEU A 131 11.24 3.51 -5.91
N ARG A 132 10.94 3.92 -7.15
CA ARG A 132 11.95 4.26 -8.16
C ARG A 132 12.77 5.50 -7.78
N GLU A 133 12.22 6.40 -6.96
CA GLU A 133 12.97 7.56 -6.46
C GLU A 133 14.14 7.14 -5.57
N TYR A 134 14.04 5.98 -4.91
CA TYR A 134 15.07 5.44 -4.03
C TYR A 134 15.95 4.38 -4.70
N ILE A 135 15.34 3.54 -5.55
CA ILE A 135 15.96 2.36 -6.15
C ILE A 135 15.76 2.39 -7.67
N GLY A 136 16.81 2.78 -8.38
CA GLY A 136 16.85 2.68 -9.84
C GLY A 136 16.68 1.23 -10.30
N GLY A 137 15.88 1.03 -11.35
CA GLY A 137 15.65 -0.31 -11.94
C GLY A 137 14.61 -1.17 -11.21
N VAL A 138 13.96 -0.67 -10.16
CA VAL A 138 12.94 -1.43 -9.42
C VAL A 138 11.72 -1.79 -10.29
N ARG A 139 11.13 -2.95 -9.99
CA ARG A 139 9.91 -3.47 -10.60
C ARG A 139 8.85 -3.65 -9.52
N VAL A 140 7.62 -3.28 -9.83
CA VAL A 140 6.45 -3.58 -8.99
C VAL A 140 5.37 -4.12 -9.92
N THR A 141 4.97 -5.37 -9.71
CA THR A 141 4.06 -6.12 -10.58
C THR A 141 3.07 -6.94 -9.75
N LYS A 142 2.22 -7.72 -10.43
CA LYS A 142 1.56 -8.86 -9.80
C LYS A 142 2.59 -9.95 -9.51
N PHE A 143 2.20 -10.99 -8.78
CA PHE A 143 3.04 -12.18 -8.60
C PHE A 143 3.39 -12.79 -9.96
N MET A 144 4.69 -12.99 -10.19
CA MET A 144 5.25 -13.53 -11.43
C MET A 144 6.30 -14.61 -11.14
N THR A 145 7.00 -14.50 -10.01
CA THR A 145 8.04 -15.45 -9.59
C THR A 145 7.40 -16.68 -8.94
N PRO A 146 7.54 -17.89 -9.50
CA PRO A 146 7.01 -19.11 -8.89
C PRO A 146 7.86 -19.56 -7.69
N GLY A 147 7.24 -20.29 -6.75
CA GLY A 147 7.95 -20.94 -5.64
C GLY A 147 8.29 -20.04 -4.45
N LEU A 148 7.84 -18.78 -4.45
CA LEU A 148 7.86 -17.93 -3.26
C LEU A 148 6.52 -18.03 -2.53
N GLU A 149 6.56 -18.06 -1.20
CA GLU A 149 5.36 -17.99 -0.36
C GLU A 149 5.06 -16.52 -0.04
N PRO A 150 3.94 -15.95 -0.53
CA PRO A 150 3.63 -14.55 -0.29
C PRO A 150 3.26 -14.31 1.18
N LYS A 151 3.73 -13.19 1.75
CA LYS A 151 3.17 -12.68 3.01
C LYS A 151 1.81 -12.04 2.77
N SER A 152 1.00 -11.93 3.81
CA SER A 152 -0.24 -11.14 3.80
C SER A 152 -0.08 -9.94 4.72
N PHE A 153 -0.78 -8.85 4.42
CA PHE A 153 -0.89 -7.71 5.32
C PHE A 153 -2.29 -7.07 5.24
N PRO A 154 -3.00 -6.89 6.37
CA PRO A 154 -2.65 -7.37 7.70
C PRO A 154 -2.51 -8.91 7.73
N ASP A 155 -1.72 -9.43 8.66
CA ASP A 155 -1.64 -10.88 8.90
C ASP A 155 -3.02 -11.37 9.36
N ASP A 156 -3.49 -12.50 8.80
CA ASP A 156 -4.75 -13.15 9.17
C ASP A 156 -4.72 -13.77 10.58
#